data_AF-A0AAD2YHT0-F1
#
_entry.id   AF-A0AAD2YHT0-F1
#
_cell.length_a   1.000
_cell.length_b   1.000
_cell.length_c   1.000
_cell.angle_alpha   90.00
_cell.angle_beta   90.00
_cell.angle_gamma   90.00
#
_symmetry.space_group_name_H-M   'P 1'
#
loop_
_entity.id
_entity.type
_entity.pdbx_description
1 polymer ?
#
loop_
_entity_poly.entity_id
_entity_poly.type
_entity_poly.pdbx_seq_one_letter_code
_entity_poly.pdbx_strand_id
1 'polypeptide(L)' 'MGKFINPFTDFGFHRIFGQEVHKELLIDFLNQLFFGENRTSARMILNVGFIY' A
#
# COMPACT_ATOMS: atom_id res chain seq x y z
N MET A 1 -16.66 19.26 7.59
CA MET A 1 -15.41 19.67 6.91
C MET A 1 -14.48 18.46 6.85
N GLY A 2 -14.19 17.94 5.66
CA GLY A 2 -13.26 16.81 5.51
C GLY A 2 -11.82 17.29 5.69
N LYS A 3 -11.03 16.58 6.50
CA LYS A 3 -9.59 16.81 6.57
C LYS A 3 -8.93 16.04 5.43
N PHE A 4 -8.22 16.74 4.55
CA PHE A 4 -7.36 16.09 3.57
C PHE A 4 -6.19 15.43 4.30
N ILE A 5 -5.93 14.17 3.98
CA ILE A 5 -4.78 13.42 4.49
C ILE A 5 -3.89 13.14 3.29
N ASN A 6 -2.64 13.61 3.34
CA ASN A 6 -1.67 13.38 2.28
C ASN A 6 -1.06 11.97 2.41
N PRO A 7 -1.35 11.01 1.50
CA PRO A 7 -0.83 9.65 1.58
C PRO A 7 0.69 9.55 1.34
N PHE A 8 1.32 10.60 0.81
CA PHE A 8 2.77 10.64 0.56
C PHE A 8 3.60 11.08 1.77
N THR A 9 2.96 11.30 2.92
CA THR A 9 3.65 11.55 4.20
C THR A 9 3.62 10.30 5.05
N ASP A 10 4.64 10.04 5.86
CA ASP A 10 4.67 8.86 6.75
C ASP A 10 3.41 8.78 7.61
N PHE A 11 2.99 9.91 8.19
CA PHE A 11 1.78 9.99 9.00
C PHE A 11 0.52 9.66 8.20
N GLY A 12 0.34 10.25 7.02
CA GLY A 12 -0.82 9.99 6.18
C GLY A 12 -0.85 8.57 5.63
N PHE A 13 0.32 8.03 5.28
CA PHE A 13 0.48 6.67 4.83
C PHE A 13 0.08 5.67 5.91
N HIS A 14 0.64 5.76 7.13
CA HIS A 14 0.26 4.89 8.24
C HIS A 14 -1.22 5.05 8.61
N ARG A 15 -1.75 6.27 8.54
CA ARG A 15 -3.17 6.53 8.85
C ARG A 15 -4.12 5.92 7.83
N ILE A 16 -3.71 5.82 6.57
CA ILE A 16 -4.52 5.28 5.48
C ILE A 16 -4.27 3.77 5.29
N PHE A 17 -3.06 3.26 5.49
CA PHE A 17 -2.68 1.88 5.16
C PHE A 17 -2.23 1.03 6.36
N GLY A 18 -2.14 1.60 7.56
CA GLY A 18 -1.64 0.92 8.76
C GLY A 18 -2.61 -0.05 9.42
N GLN A 19 -3.77 -0.32 8.81
CA GLN A 19 -4.76 -1.31 9.28
C GLN A 19 -4.81 -2.49 8.31
N GLU A 20 -4.95 -3.72 8.82
CA GLU A 20 -4.99 -4.94 8.00
C GLU A 20 -6.11 -4.92 6.94
N VAL A 21 -7.26 -4.33 7.27
CA VAL A 21 -8.39 -4.18 6.32
C VAL A 21 -8.01 -3.37 5.08
N HIS A 22 -6.98 -2.52 5.17
CA HIS A 22 -6.52 -1.68 4.08
C HIS A 22 -5.32 -2.30 3.33
N LYS A 23 -4.95 -3.55 3.62
CA LYS A 23 -3.85 -4.27 2.95
C LYS A 23 -4.08 -4.43 1.45
N GLU A 24 -5.30 -4.78 1.03
CA GLU A 24 -5.64 -4.86 -0.42
C GLU A 24 -5.58 -3.49 -1.10
N LEU A 25 -6.01 -2.44 -0.40
CA LEU A 25 -5.93 -1.05 -0.90
C LEU A 25 -4.47 -0.60 -1.01
N LEU A 26 -3.62 -0.96 -0.04
CA LEU A 26 -2.19 -0.71 -0.08
C LEU A 26 -1.54 -1.43 -1.27
N ILE A 27 -1.89 -2.70 -1.49
CA ILE A 27 -1.41 -3.48 -2.64
C ILE A 27 -1.78 -2.78 -3.94
N ASP A 28 -3.03 -2.35 -4.09
CA ASP A 28 -3.49 -1.67 -5.30
C ASP A 28 -2.81 -0.30 -5.48
N PHE A 29 -2.65 0.47 -4.39
CA PHE A 29 -1.93 1.73 -4.40
C PHE A 29 -0.47 1.57 -4.85
N LEU A 30 0.25 0.59 -4.30
CA LEU A 30 1.63 0.30 -4.70
C LEU A 30 1.69 -0.20 -6.15
N ASN A 31 0.74 -1.05 -6.57
CA ASN A 31 0.67 -1.50 -7.96
C ASN A 31 0.49 -0.33 -8.94
N GLN A 32 -0.35 0.66 -8.58
CA GLN A 32 -0.54 1.88 -9.37
C GLN A 32 0.68 2.80 -9.33
N LEU A 33 1.36 2.90 -8.18
CA LEU A 33 2.57 3.71 -8.03
C LEU A 33 3.74 3.15 -8.86
N PHE A 34 3.85 1.82 -8.97
CA PHE A 34 4.91 1.12 -9.69
C PHE A 34 4.45 0.51 -11.03
N PHE A 35 3.38 1.06 -11.62
CA PHE A 35 2.76 0.50 -12.83
C PHE A 35 3.74 0.52 -14.02
N GLY A 36 4.36 -0.63 -14.31
CA GLY A 36 5.40 -0.80 -15.33
C GLY A 36 6.43 -1.88 -14.99
N GLU A 37 6.73 -2.08 -13.70
CA GLU A 37 7.56 -3.20 -13.22
C GLU A 37 6.67 -4.37 -12.77
N ASN A 38 6.17 -5.16 -13.73
CA ASN A 38 5.47 -6.43 -13.49
C ASN A 38 4.37 -6.41 -12.40
N ARG A 39 3.10 -6.31 -12.83
CA ARG A 39 1.86 -6.41 -12.02
C ARG A 39 1.81 -7.57 -10.99
N THR A 40 2.69 -8.55 -11.13
CA THR A 40 2.84 -9.74 -10.27
C THR A 40 3.76 -9.49 -9.06
N SER A 41 4.62 -8.47 -9.09
CA SER A 41 5.69 -8.24 -8.12
C SER A 41 5.19 -7.84 -6.73
N ALA A 42 4.22 -6.92 -6.60
CA ALA A 42 3.79 -6.45 -5.28
C ALA A 42 3.07 -7.54 -4.46
N ARG A 43 2.21 -8.34 -5.11
CA ARG A 43 1.59 -9.52 -4.48
C ARG A 43 2.63 -10.55 -4.08
N MET A 44 3.73 -10.69 -4.83
CA MET A 44 4.81 -11.61 -4.50
C MET A 44 5.68 -11.09 -3.35
N ILE A 45 6.07 -9.81 -3.36
CA ILE A 45 6.82 -9.15 -2.29
C ILE A 45 6.08 -9.26 -0.95
N LEU A 46 4.77 -9.00 -0.94
CA LEU A 46 3.95 -9.09 0.27
C LEU A 46 3.58 -10.52 0.67
N ASN A 47 3.84 -11.54 -0.14
CA ASN A 47 3.67 -12.94 0.27
C ASN A 47 4.97 -13.50 0.86
N VAL A 48 6.13 -13.03 0.38
CA VAL A 48 7.45 -13.44 0.90
C VAL A 48 7.74 -12.80 2.27
N GLY A 49 7.19 -11.61 2.56
CA GLY A 49 7.39 -10.90 3.83
C GLY A 49 6.58 -11.39 5.04
N PHE A 50 5.70 -12.40 4.91
CA PHE A 50 4.89 -12.95 6.01
C PHE A 50 5.17 -14.45 6.28
N ILE A 51 6.24 -15.00 5.69
CA ILE A 51 6.72 -16.38 5.95
C ILE A 51 8.00 -16.45 6.79
N TYR A 52 8.35 -15.36 7.49
CA TYR A 52 9.31 -15.35 8.59
C TYR A 52 8.78 -14.50 9.74
#